data_AF-A0A7K4GT22-F1
#
_entry.id   AF-A0A7K4GT22-F1
#
_cell.length_a   1.000
_cell.length_b   1.000
_cell.length_c   1.000
_cell.angle_alpha   90.00
_cell.angle_beta   90.00
_cell.angle_gamma   90.00
#
_symmetry.space_group_name_H-M   'P 1'
#
loop_
_entity.id
_entity.type
_entity.pdbx_description
1 polymer ?
#
loop_
_entity_poly.entity_id
_entity_poly.type
_entity_poly.pdbx_seq_one_letter_code
_entity_poly.pdbx_strand_id
1 'polypeptide(L)'
;MDPKSTLKIYNYLDGNGNKYIISNELIEYIPVKPSFSSSGVYNGGDYTKKEISEIQYNKLATSLNVAIKNKKSYIENRVKMSGLIVIQEKDKEKAYILSPGSEEISKIENLLKTIISN
;
A
#
# COMPACT_ATOMS: atom_id res chain seq x y z
N MET A 1 30.05 -0.62 3.54
CA MET A 1 28.95 -1.50 3.10
C MET A 1 27.84 -0.55 2.76
N ASP A 2 27.71 -0.12 1.51
CA ASP A 2 26.74 0.91 1.17
C ASP A 2 26.14 0.59 -0.19
N PRO A 3 25.12 -0.27 -0.24
CA PRO A 3 24.26 -0.26 -1.42
C PRO A 3 23.50 1.06 -1.31
N LYS A 4 23.91 2.05 -2.14
CA LYS A 4 23.11 3.21 -2.55
C LYS A 4 21.63 2.83 -2.43
N SER A 5 20.94 3.35 -1.41
CA SER A 5 19.54 3.06 -1.15
C SER A 5 18.77 3.40 -2.42
N THR A 6 18.48 2.38 -3.22
CA THR A 6 17.63 2.52 -4.38
C THR A 6 16.30 2.99 -3.85
N LEU A 7 15.93 4.24 -4.19
CA LEU A 7 14.63 4.82 -3.83
C LEU A 7 13.55 3.83 -4.28
N LYS A 8 13.00 3.13 -3.29
CA LYS A 8 12.00 2.10 -3.47
C LYS A 8 10.67 2.71 -3.08
N ILE A 9 9.81 2.89 -4.07
CA ILE A 9 8.48 3.45 -3.85
C ILE A 9 7.51 2.28 -3.83
N TYR A 10 6.70 2.22 -2.78
CA TYR A 10 5.60 1.27 -2.69
C TYR A 10 4.29 2.01 -2.95
N ASN A 11 3.54 1.55 -3.95
CA ASN A 11 2.16 1.94 -4.12
C ASN A 11 1.28 0.80 -3.60
N TYR A 12 0.37 1.11 -2.68
CA TYR A 12 -0.61 0.15 -2.18
C TYR A 12 -2.01 0.63 -2.52
N LEU A 13 -2.87 -0.26 -3.02
CA LEU A 13 -4.31 -0.01 -3.16
C LEU A 13 -5.06 -0.95 -2.24
N ASP A 14 -5.90 -0.40 -1.39
CA ASP A 14 -6.75 -1.17 -0.48
C ASP A 14 -7.97 -1.77 -1.17
N GLY A 15 -8.73 -2.57 -0.42
CA GLY A 15 -9.94 -3.23 -0.91
C GLY A 15 -11.04 -2.29 -1.45
N ASN A 16 -11.02 -1.02 -1.05
CA ASN A 16 -11.96 0.02 -1.47
C ASN A 16 -11.43 0.87 -2.63
N GLY A 17 -10.16 0.71 -2.99
CA GLY A 17 -9.51 1.46 -4.06
C GLY A 17 -8.83 2.75 -3.60
N ASN A 18 -8.68 2.97 -2.29
CA ASN A 18 -7.84 4.06 -1.82
C ASN A 18 -6.37 3.73 -2.07
N LYS A 19 -5.61 4.72 -2.53
CA LYS A 19 -4.21 4.55 -2.89
C LYS A 19 -3.31 5.16 -1.81
N TYR A 20 -2.23 4.46 -1.51
CA TYR A 20 -1.16 4.88 -0.62
C TYR A 20 0.16 4.86 -1.39
N ILE A 21 0.88 5.97 -1.42
CA ILE A 21 2.22 6.08 -2.00
C ILE A 21 3.19 6.23 -0.84
N ILE A 22 4.12 5.30 -0.72
CA ILE A 22 5.04 5.20 0.41
C ILE A 22 6.47 5.31 -0.14
N SER A 23 7.17 6.35 0.30
CA SER A 23 8.58 6.59 0.06
C SER A 23 9.34 6.55 1.39
N ASN A 24 10.67 6.67 1.37
CA ASN A 24 11.51 6.67 2.56
C ASN A 24 11.17 7.79 3.56
N GLU A 25 10.70 8.94 3.05
CA GLU A 25 10.47 10.16 3.84
C GLU A 25 9.00 10.52 3.96
N LEU A 26 8.15 10.07 3.04
CA LEU A 26 6.77 10.55 2.92
C LEU A 26 5.80 9.38 2.69
N ILE A 27 4.61 9.53 3.26
CA ILE A 27 3.42 8.79 2.90
C ILE A 27 2.35 9.73 2.36
N GLU A 28 1.73 9.31 1.26
CA GLU A 28 0.65 10.05 0.60
C GLU A 28 -0.56 9.13 0.45
N TYR A 29 -1.68 9.55 1.01
CA TYR A 29 -2.98 8.90 0.93
C TYR A 29 -3.87 9.64 -0.06
N ILE A 30 -4.26 8.93 -1.11
CA ILE A 30 -5.13 9.40 -2.18
C ILE A 30 -6.43 8.60 -2.08
N PRO A 31 -7.45 9.12 -1.39
CA PRO A 31 -8.72 8.43 -1.25
C PRO A 31 -9.44 8.35 -2.59
N VAL A 32 -10.16 7.25 -2.81
CA VAL A 32 -11.10 7.20 -3.94
C VAL A 32 -12.28 8.13 -3.63
N LYS A 33 -12.66 8.95 -4.61
CA LYS A 33 -13.84 9.80 -4.50
C LYS A 33 -15.08 9.04 -4.97
N PRO A 34 -16.29 9.39 -4.48
CA PRO A 34 -17.53 8.70 -4.84
C PRO A 34 -17.74 8.54 -6.35
N SER A 35 -17.40 9.57 -7.13
CA SER A 35 -17.46 9.59 -8.60
C SER A 35 -16.62 8.52 -9.29
N PHE A 36 -15.60 8.00 -8.61
CA PHE A 36 -14.69 6.95 -9.10
C PHE A 36 -14.84 5.64 -8.31
N SER A 37 -15.80 5.58 -7.38
CA SER A 37 -16.09 4.38 -6.61
C SER A 37 -17.08 3.49 -7.35
N SER A 38 -16.89 2.16 -7.31
CA SER A 38 -17.82 1.22 -7.97
C SER A 38 -19.23 1.24 -7.39
N SER A 39 -19.42 1.79 -6.18
CA SER A 39 -20.72 1.96 -5.54
C SER A 39 -21.37 3.32 -5.80
N GLY A 40 -20.62 4.28 -6.36
CA GLY A 40 -21.06 5.67 -6.55
C GLY A 40 -21.22 6.49 -5.26
N VAL A 41 -21.11 5.87 -4.08
CA VAL A 41 -21.41 6.49 -2.78
C VAL A 41 -20.26 6.42 -1.77
N TYR A 42 -19.25 5.58 -2.02
CA TYR A 42 -18.13 5.44 -1.09
C TYR A 42 -17.18 6.65 -1.18
N ASN A 43 -16.91 7.28 -0.04
CA ASN A 43 -15.92 8.34 0.07
C ASN A 43 -14.76 7.85 0.95
N GLY A 44 -13.57 7.74 0.37
CA GLY A 44 -12.35 7.36 1.09
C GLY A 44 -11.85 8.42 2.08
N GLY A 45 -12.51 9.58 2.15
CA GLY A 45 -12.14 10.69 3.01
C GLY A 45 -11.31 11.74 2.28
N ASP A 46 -10.42 12.38 3.04
CA ASP A 46 -9.60 13.49 2.58
C ASP A 46 -8.18 13.06 2.21
N TYR A 47 -7.66 13.73 1.19
CA TYR A 47 -6.27 13.56 0.79
C TYR A 47 -5.36 13.90 1.96
N THR A 48 -4.36 13.05 2.22
CA THR A 48 -3.39 13.28 3.29
C THR A 48 -1.99 13.05 2.77
N LYS A 49 -1.06 13.95 3.08
CA LYS A 49 0.38 13.76 2.83
C LYS A 49 1.14 14.13 4.08
N LYS A 50 1.98 13.22 4.56
CA LYS A 50 2.73 13.37 5.81
C LYS A 50 4.15 12.84 5.65
N GLU A 51 5.07 13.44 6.38
CA GLU A 51 6.41 12.88 6.58
C GLU A 51 6.31 11.65 7.48
N ILE A 52 7.15 10.65 7.21
CA ILE A 52 7.29 9.46 8.02
C ILE A 52 8.74 9.27 8.44
N SER A 53 8.92 8.79 9.67
CA SER A 53 10.23 8.40 10.16
C SER A 53 10.76 7.16 9.44
N GLU A 54 12.07 7.01 9.41
CA GLU A 54 12.73 5.82 8.89
C GLU A 54 12.22 4.53 9.55
N ILE A 55 11.91 4.59 10.86
CA ILE A 55 11.33 3.46 11.61
C ILE A 55 9.95 3.08 11.06
N GLN A 56 9.09 4.06 10.76
CA GLN A 56 7.76 3.81 10.19
C GLN A 56 7.88 3.26 8.77
N TYR A 57 8.76 3.84 7.95
CA TYR A 57 9.04 3.33 6.60
C TYR A 57 9.53 1.88 6.64
N ASN A 58 10.53 1.57 7.47
CA ASN A 58 11.10 0.22 7.56
C ASN A 58 10.06 -0.81 8.05
N LYS A 59 9.16 -0.43 8.96
CA LYS A 59 8.03 -1.28 9.37
C LYS A 59 7.08 -1.56 8.20
N LEU A 60 6.66 -0.53 7.46
CA LEU A 60 5.78 -0.70 6.29
C LEU A 60 6.45 -1.55 5.20
N ALA A 61 7.69 -1.23 4.84
CA ALA A 61 8.46 -1.95 3.84
C ALA A 61 8.61 -3.44 4.24
N THR A 62 8.85 -3.72 5.51
CA THR A 62 8.92 -5.10 6.03
C THR A 62 7.59 -5.82 5.87
N SER A 63 6.47 -5.23 6.31
CA SER A 63 5.13 -5.82 6.16
C SER A 63 4.76 -6.09 4.69
N LEU A 64 5.04 -5.14 3.80
CA LEU A 64 4.83 -5.29 2.36
C LEU A 64 5.70 -6.41 1.78
N ASN A 65 6.99 -6.43 2.10
CA ASN A 65 7.91 -7.47 1.63
C ASN A 65 7.54 -8.87 2.15
N VAL A 66 7.03 -8.98 3.38
CA VAL A 66 6.50 -10.25 3.92
C VAL A 66 5.29 -10.71 3.10
N ALA A 67 4.36 -9.79 2.82
CA ALA A 67 3.21 -10.09 1.96
C ALA A 67 3.64 -10.53 0.56
N ILE A 68 4.67 -9.91 -0.01
CA ILE A 68 5.27 -10.24 -1.32
C ILE A 68 6.10 -11.54 -1.33
N LYS A 69 6.41 -12.11 -0.17
CA LYS A 69 7.01 -13.45 -0.08
C LYS A 69 5.98 -14.56 0.11
N ASN A 70 4.80 -14.25 0.65
CA ASN A 70 3.75 -15.23 0.87
C ASN A 70 2.91 -15.49 -0.39
N LYS A 71 3.41 -16.38 -1.26
CA LYS A 71 2.73 -16.76 -2.52
C LYS A 71 1.33 -17.34 -2.35
N LYS A 72 0.99 -17.88 -1.18
CA LYS A 72 -0.35 -18.45 -0.91
C LYS A 72 -1.42 -17.36 -0.83
N SER A 73 -1.02 -16.12 -0.56
CA SER A 73 -1.93 -14.98 -0.47
C SER A 73 -2.11 -14.28 -1.83
N TYR A 74 -1.68 -14.85 -2.97
CA TYR A 74 -1.85 -14.21 -4.27
C TYR A 74 -3.02 -14.73 -5.08
N ILE A 75 -3.60 -13.82 -5.85
CA ILE A 75 -4.59 -14.09 -6.88
C ILE A 75 -4.12 -13.46 -8.19
N GLU A 76 -4.54 -14.04 -9.31
CA GLU A 76 -4.15 -13.55 -10.64
C GLU A 76 -4.92 -12.30 -11.05
N ASN A 77 -6.19 -12.21 -10.65
CA ASN A 77 -7.09 -11.12 -11.03
C ASN A 77 -7.57 -10.36 -9.80
N ARG A 78 -7.60 -9.03 -9.90
CA ARG A 78 -8.08 -8.17 -8.81
C ARG A 78 -9.58 -8.39 -8.61
N VAL A 79 -9.98 -8.65 -7.37
CA VAL A 79 -11.39 -8.77 -6.94
C VAL A 79 -11.70 -7.74 -5.86
N LYS A 80 -12.98 -7.50 -5.55
CA LYS A 80 -13.35 -6.64 -4.41
C LYS A 80 -12.66 -7.11 -3.13
N MET A 81 -12.24 -6.18 -2.28
CA MET A 81 -11.51 -6.44 -1.03
C MET A 81 -10.08 -6.99 -1.20
N SER A 82 -9.56 -7.10 -2.44
CA SER A 82 -8.14 -7.44 -2.65
C SER A 82 -7.24 -6.22 -2.46
N GLY A 83 -6.06 -6.47 -1.89
CA GLY A 83 -4.99 -5.49 -1.82
C GLY A 83 -4.11 -5.57 -3.07
N LEU A 84 -3.60 -4.44 -3.57
CA LEU A 84 -2.61 -4.43 -4.65
C LEU A 84 -1.35 -3.73 -4.16
N ILE A 85 -0.22 -4.44 -4.19
CA ILE A 85 1.10 -3.88 -3.91
C ILE A 85 1.83 -3.70 -5.24
N VAL A 86 2.25 -2.49 -5.56
CA VAL A 86 3.14 -2.20 -6.68
C VAL A 86 4.44 -1.65 -6.14
N ILE A 87 5.54 -2.33 -6.44
CA ILE A 87 6.90 -1.89 -6.11
C ILE A 87 7.49 -1.23 -7.33
N GLN A 88 8.01 -0.01 -7.15
CA GLN A 88 8.80 0.70 -8.15
C GLN A 88 10.24 0.84 -7.62
N GLU A 89 11.19 0.26 -8.36
CA GLU A 89 12.62 0.37 -8.11
C GLU A 89 13.33 0.77 -9.41
N LYS A 90 13.78 2.02 -9.51
CA LYS A 90 14.37 2.58 -10.74
C LYS A 90 13.42 2.37 -11.94
N ASP A 91 13.82 1.52 -12.88
CA ASP A 91 13.10 1.20 -14.12
C ASP A 91 12.31 -0.11 -14.05
N LYS A 92 12.21 -0.72 -12.86
CA LYS A 92 11.49 -1.97 -12.65
C LYS A 92 10.24 -1.72 -11.82
N GLU A 93 9.11 -2.11 -12.39
CA GLU A 93 7.84 -2.17 -11.68
C GLU A 93 7.42 -3.64 -11.50
N LYS A 94 6.93 -3.98 -10.30
CA LYS A 94 6.32 -5.29 -10.04
C LYS A 94 5.04 -5.13 -9.25
N ALA A 95 3.97 -5.77 -9.72
CA ALA A 95 2.67 -5.77 -9.07
C ALA A 95 2.38 -7.14 -8.43
N TYR A 96 1.77 -7.11 -7.25
CA TYR A 96 1.36 -8.27 -6.47
C TYR A 96 -0.05 -8.04 -5.95
N ILE A 97 -0.98 -8.94 -6.28
CA ILE A 97 -2.36 -8.85 -5.83
C ILE A 97 -2.54 -9.80 -4.64
N LEU A 98 -2.98 -9.26 -3.51
CA LEU A 98 -3.27 -10.01 -2.29
C LEU A 98 -4.72 -10.47 -2.26
N SER A 99 -4.95 -11.72 -1.87
CA SER A 99 -6.27 -12.31 -1.72
C SER A 99 -7.06 -11.59 -0.62
N PRO A 100 -8.38 -11.38 -0.82
CA PRO A 100 -9.26 -10.84 0.21
C PRO A 100 -9.19 -11.64 1.52
N GLY A 101 -9.25 -10.94 2.65
CA GLY A 101 -9.27 -11.58 3.97
C GLY A 101 -7.92 -12.18 4.41
N SER A 102 -6.85 -12.00 3.64
CA SER A 102 -5.51 -12.37 4.07
C SER A 102 -5.07 -11.56 5.29
N GLU A 103 -4.35 -12.22 6.21
CA GLU A 103 -3.81 -11.54 7.39
C GLU A 103 -2.87 -10.40 7.01
N GLU A 104 -2.19 -10.53 5.87
CA GLU A 104 -1.27 -9.52 5.36
C GLU A 104 -1.97 -8.20 5.04
N ILE A 105 -3.15 -8.25 4.40
CA ILE A 105 -3.96 -7.04 4.14
C ILE A 105 -4.28 -6.34 5.46
N SER A 106 -4.80 -7.09 6.44
CA SER A 106 -5.19 -6.51 7.73
C SER A 106 -4.01 -5.86 8.45
N LYS A 107 -2.83 -6.52 8.42
CA LYS A 107 -1.59 -5.98 9.01
C LYS A 107 -1.12 -4.70 8.30
N ILE A 108 -1.13 -4.68 6.97
CA ILE A 108 -0.72 -3.52 6.16
C ILE A 108 -1.68 -2.35 6.38
N GLU A 109 -2.98 -2.56 6.24
CA GLU A 109 -3.99 -1.50 6.36
C GLU A 109 -4.03 -0.89 7.77
N ASN A 110 -3.86 -1.70 8.82
CA ASN A 110 -3.80 -1.19 10.19
C ASN A 110 -2.57 -0.30 10.42
N LEU A 111 -1.41 -0.66 9.86
CA LEU A 111 -0.19 0.16 9.93
C LEU A 111 -0.37 1.47 9.18
N LEU A 112 -0.92 1.43 7.97
CA LEU A 112 -1.19 2.63 7.16
C LEU A 112 -2.13 3.58 7.88
N LYS A 113 -3.24 3.07 8.43
CA LYS A 113 -4.19 3.87 9.21
C LYS A 113 -3.53 4.48 10.45
N THR A 114 -2.71 3.73 11.17
CA THR A 114 -2.01 4.23 12.36
C THR A 114 -1.06 5.38 12.03
N ILE A 115 -0.40 5.33 10.87
CA ILE A 115 0.54 6.36 10.43
C ILE A 115 -0.20 7.59 9.90
N ILE A 116 -1.34 7.41 9.24
CA ILE A 116 -2.11 8.52 8.65
C ILE A 116 -2.97 9.24 9.68
N SER A 117 -3.54 8.51 10.65
CA SER A 117 -4.42 9.08 11.67
C SER A 117 -3.71 9.76 12.85
N ASN A 118 -2.42 9.45 13.08
CA ASN A 118 -1.56 10.22 13.99
C ASN A 118 -0.99 11.43 13.27
#